data_AF-A0A1Z4KVD4-F1
#
_entry.id   AF-A0A1Z4KVD4-F1
#
_cell.length_a   1.000
_cell.length_b   1.000
_cell.length_c   1.000
_cell.angle_alpha   90.00
_cell.angle_beta   90.00
_cell.angle_gamma   90.00
#
_symmetry.space_group_name_H-M   'P 1'
#
loop_
_entity.id
_entity.type
_entity.pdbx_description
1 polymer ?
#
loop_
_entity_poly.entity_id
_entity_poly.type
_entity_poly.pdbx_seq_one_letter_code
_entity_poly.pdbx_strand_id
1 'polypeptide(L)'
;MTILNQQQQAEFIIQQACKENFTDSEKAIYDDFIVEAGVKDPAKMSEATADMLIRYLDGCDASNEFVANVVNRLAQVAPVHIMTRILLSDNDGDGVPLYQELQLGTKATVFNTPSEIAAAQQKQYQFFPIRNSDMEL
;
A
#
# COMPACT_ATOMS: atom_id res chain seq x y z
N MET A 1 14.49 11.15 -2.07
CA MET A 1 13.16 11.53 -1.56
C MET A 1 13.28 11.64 -0.04
N THR A 2 12.79 12.71 0.60
CA THR A 2 12.93 12.91 2.06
C THR A 2 11.81 12.21 2.82
N ILE A 3 12.02 11.89 4.10
CA ILE A 3 11.00 11.27 5.00
C ILE A 3 9.70 12.10 5.01
N LEU A 4 9.81 13.43 5.00
CA LEU A 4 8.67 14.34 4.95
C LEU A 4 7.80 14.13 3.69
N ASN A 5 8.41 13.77 2.57
CA ASN A 5 7.71 13.54 1.31
C ASN A 5 6.95 12.20 1.32
N GLN A 6 7.51 11.17 1.97
CA GLN A 6 6.84 9.86 2.11
C GLN A 6 5.62 9.93 3.02
N GLN A 7 5.70 10.68 4.13
CA GLN A 7 4.57 10.87 5.03
C GLN A 7 3.40 11.60 4.35
N GLN A 8 3.70 12.64 3.56
CA GLN A 8 2.69 13.34 2.75
C GLN A 8 2.03 12.43 1.71
N GLN A 9 2.80 11.53 1.07
CA GLN A 9 2.25 10.55 0.14
C GLN A 9 1.34 9.55 0.84
N ALA A 10 1.74 9.03 2.00
CA ALA A 10 0.91 8.12 2.79
C ALA A 10 -0.42 8.77 3.22
N GLU A 11 -0.38 10.01 3.71
CA GLU A 11 -1.60 10.76 4.06
C GLU A 11 -2.52 10.99 2.87
N PHE A 12 -1.96 11.33 1.70
CA PHE A 12 -2.74 11.46 0.47
C PHE A 12 -3.43 10.15 0.07
N ILE A 13 -2.72 9.02 0.16
CA ILE A 13 -3.26 7.69 -0.13
C ILE A 13 -4.41 7.35 0.82
N ILE A 14 -4.24 7.59 2.12
CA ILE A 14 -5.30 7.40 3.13
C ILE A 14 -6.55 8.22 2.76
N GLN A 15 -6.37 9.49 2.37
CA GLN A 15 -7.50 10.34 1.95
C GLN A 15 -8.20 9.83 0.68
N GLN A 16 -7.49 9.22 -0.27
CA GLN A 16 -8.13 8.62 -1.45
C GLN A 16 -8.85 7.32 -1.10
N ALA A 17 -8.24 6.46 -0.27
CA ALA A 17 -8.85 5.21 0.17
C ALA A 17 -10.20 5.43 0.89
N CYS A 18 -10.33 6.54 1.63
CA CYS A 18 -11.60 6.94 2.25
C CYS A 18 -12.73 7.26 1.25
N LYS A 19 -12.43 7.42 -0.03
CA LYS A 19 -13.42 7.65 -1.09
C LYS A 19 -13.84 6.37 -1.81
N GLU A 20 -13.15 5.26 -1.55
CA GLU A 20 -13.49 3.98 -2.15
C GLU A 20 -14.84 3.47 -1.63
N ASN A 21 -15.71 3.10 -2.56
CA ASN A 21 -17.05 2.64 -2.26
C ASN A 21 -17.12 1.11 -2.37
N PHE A 22 -16.65 0.43 -1.33
CA PHE A 22 -16.82 -1.00 -1.20
C PHE A 22 -18.29 -1.36 -0.93
N THR A 23 -18.76 -2.40 -1.61
CA THR A 23 -20.00 -3.09 -1.25
C THR A 23 -19.86 -3.76 0.12
N ASP A 24 -20.98 -4.08 0.76
CA ASP A 24 -20.93 -4.73 2.08
C ASP A 24 -20.32 -6.13 2.02
N SER A 25 -20.47 -6.83 0.88
CA SER A 25 -19.82 -8.13 0.65
C SER A 25 -18.30 -8.01 0.54
N GLU A 26 -17.79 -6.99 -0.16
CA GLU A 26 -16.36 -6.74 -0.25
C GLU A 26 -15.77 -6.36 1.10
N LYS A 27 -16.46 -5.48 1.84
CA LYS A 27 -16.05 -5.13 3.21
C LYS A 27 -15.94 -6.37 4.09
N ALA A 28 -16.91 -7.28 4.03
CA ALA A 28 -16.88 -8.52 4.82
C ALA A 28 -15.65 -9.37 4.51
N ILE A 29 -15.30 -9.54 3.23
CA ILE A 29 -14.10 -10.30 2.83
C ILE A 29 -12.83 -9.69 3.42
N TYR A 30 -12.67 -8.37 3.33
CA TYR A 30 -11.48 -7.69 3.85
C TYR A 30 -11.47 -7.63 5.38
N ASP A 31 -12.63 -7.42 6.01
CA ASP A 31 -12.77 -7.39 7.46
C ASP A 31 -12.47 -8.78 8.07
N ASP A 32 -12.89 -9.87 7.41
CA ASP A 32 -12.57 -11.25 7.83
C ASP A 32 -11.04 -11.48 7.78
N PHE A 33 -10.37 -11.08 6.70
CA PHE A 33 -8.91 -11.18 6.60
C PHE A 33 -8.19 -10.35 7.68
N ILE A 34 -8.66 -9.13 7.94
CA ILE A 34 -8.11 -8.24 8.97
C ILE A 34 -8.25 -8.88 10.37
N VAL A 35 -9.38 -9.54 10.64
CA VAL A 35 -9.61 -10.28 11.89
C VAL A 35 -8.72 -11.52 11.99
N GLU A 36 -8.53 -12.28 10.91
CA GLU A 36 -7.62 -13.43 10.86
C GLU A 36 -6.17 -13.04 11.14
N ALA A 37 -5.75 -11.86 10.68
CA ALA A 37 -4.45 -11.25 11.01
C ALA A 37 -4.32 -10.81 12.48
N GLY A 38 -5.39 -10.93 13.28
CA GLY A 38 -5.42 -10.60 14.71
C GLY A 38 -5.92 -9.20 15.04
N VAL A 39 -6.41 -8.43 14.06
CA VAL A 39 -6.96 -7.08 14.27
C VAL A 39 -8.45 -7.16 14.59
N LYS A 40 -8.80 -7.11 15.88
CA LYS A 40 -10.20 -7.22 16.34
C LYS A 40 -11.03 -5.94 16.18
N ASP A 41 -10.41 -4.80 16.38
CA ASP A 41 -11.04 -3.48 16.28
C ASP A 41 -10.07 -2.54 15.56
N PRO A 42 -10.16 -2.42 14.23
CA PRO A 42 -9.28 -1.57 13.44
C PRO A 42 -9.25 -0.11 13.91
N ALA A 43 -10.36 0.42 14.44
CA ALA A 43 -10.45 1.79 14.94
C ALA A 43 -9.64 2.03 16.22
N LYS A 44 -9.31 0.97 16.96
CA LYS A 44 -8.46 1.01 18.16
C LYS A 44 -7.13 0.27 17.97
N MET A 45 -6.71 0.10 16.71
CA MET A 45 -5.51 -0.63 16.39
C MET A 45 -4.27 0.01 17.03
N SER A 46 -3.40 -0.82 17.58
CA SER A 46 -2.11 -0.41 18.16
C SER A 46 -0.97 -0.64 17.17
N GLU A 47 0.19 0.00 17.38
CA GLU A 47 1.38 -0.26 16.57
C GLU A 47 1.80 -1.73 16.59
N ALA A 48 1.69 -2.40 17.75
CA ALA A 48 2.02 -3.82 17.86
C ALA A 48 1.09 -4.70 17.01
N THR A 49 -0.20 -4.35 16.95
CA THR A 49 -1.18 -5.03 16.10
C THR A 49 -0.92 -4.75 14.62
N ALA A 50 -0.45 -3.54 14.28
CA ALA A 50 -0.02 -3.21 12.93
C ALA A 50 1.19 -4.02 12.49
N ASP A 51 2.19 -4.18 13.36
CA ASP A 51 3.35 -5.02 13.08
C ASP A 51 2.96 -6.50 12.93
N MET A 52 1.89 -6.96 13.60
CA MET A 52 1.34 -8.30 13.36
C MET A 52 0.68 -8.42 11.99
N LEU A 53 -0.15 -7.43 11.59
CA LEU A 53 -0.79 -7.41 10.28
C LEU A 53 0.25 -7.37 9.15
N ILE A 54 1.30 -6.56 9.28
CA ILE A 54 2.40 -6.47 8.30
C ILE A 54 3.06 -7.84 8.09
N ARG A 55 3.40 -8.53 9.19
CA ARG A 55 3.97 -9.89 9.13
C ARG A 55 2.98 -10.91 8.54
N TYR A 56 1.70 -10.74 8.82
CA TYR A 56 0.66 -11.61 8.27
C TYR A 56 0.54 -11.43 6.76
N LEU A 57 0.58 -10.18 6.27
CA LEU A 57 0.59 -9.85 4.84
C LEU A 57 1.81 -10.47 4.13
N ASP A 58 3.02 -10.30 4.68
CA ASP A 58 4.25 -10.92 4.16
C ASP A 58 4.15 -12.46 4.07
N GLY A 59 3.53 -13.09 5.08
CA GLY A 59 3.29 -14.53 5.08
C GLY A 59 2.18 -15.01 4.14
N CYS A 60 1.43 -14.11 3.51
CA CYS A 60 0.35 -14.44 2.59
C CYS A 60 0.80 -14.34 1.12
N ASP A 61 0.50 -15.38 0.34
CA ASP A 61 0.60 -15.34 -1.14
C ASP A 61 -0.61 -14.60 -1.73
N ALA A 62 -0.83 -13.36 -1.28
CA ALA A 62 -1.91 -12.50 -1.72
C ALA A 62 -1.53 -11.73 -2.98
N SER A 63 -2.49 -11.46 -3.86
CA SER A 63 -2.26 -10.58 -5.00
C SER A 63 -2.14 -9.12 -4.53
N ASN A 64 -1.39 -8.30 -5.27
CA ASN A 64 -1.28 -6.86 -5.00
C ASN A 64 -2.63 -6.14 -4.94
N GLU A 65 -3.59 -6.55 -5.80
CA GLU A 65 -4.94 -6.00 -5.79
C GLU A 65 -5.67 -6.31 -4.48
N PHE A 66 -5.54 -7.55 -3.99
CA PHE A 66 -6.11 -7.92 -2.70
C PHE A 66 -5.47 -7.14 -1.56
N VAL A 67 -4.14 -7.03 -1.53
CA VAL A 67 -3.40 -6.24 -0.54
C VAL A 67 -3.82 -4.77 -0.58
N ALA A 68 -3.92 -4.17 -1.77
CA ALA A 68 -4.38 -2.79 -1.94
C ALA A 68 -5.79 -2.58 -1.38
N ASN A 69 -6.71 -3.51 -1.63
CA ASN A 69 -8.07 -3.40 -1.13
C ASN A 69 -8.18 -3.60 0.38
N VAL A 70 -7.38 -4.50 0.98
CA VAL A 70 -7.26 -4.63 2.44
C VAL A 70 -6.74 -3.34 3.05
N VAL A 71 -5.68 -2.75 2.47
CA VAL A 71 -5.10 -1.47 2.93
C VAL A 71 -6.11 -0.33 2.77
N ASN A 72 -6.83 -0.26 1.66
CA ASN A 72 -7.86 0.75 1.43
C ASN A 72 -9.01 0.62 2.43
N ARG A 73 -9.47 -0.61 2.68
CA ARG A 73 -10.50 -0.88 3.68
C ARG A 73 -10.02 -0.46 5.06
N LEU A 74 -8.79 -0.83 5.44
CA LEU A 74 -8.23 -0.49 6.73
C LEU A 74 -8.07 1.04 6.89
N ALA A 75 -7.73 1.76 5.83
CA ALA A 75 -7.64 3.22 5.85
C ALA A 75 -8.96 3.94 6.12
N GLN A 76 -10.10 3.30 5.85
CA GLN A 76 -11.42 3.85 6.19
C GLN A 76 -11.75 3.79 7.68
N VAL A 77 -11.06 2.92 8.44
CA VAL A 77 -11.45 2.58 9.82
C VAL A 77 -10.32 2.79 10.84
N ALA A 78 -9.06 2.62 10.43
CA ALA A 78 -7.91 2.68 11.33
C ALA A 78 -7.40 4.11 11.56
N PRO A 79 -6.74 4.37 12.70
CA PRO A 79 -6.12 5.67 12.96
C PRO A 79 -5.07 6.03 11.90
N VAL A 80 -5.03 7.30 11.49
CA VAL A 80 -4.12 7.80 10.44
C VAL A 80 -2.66 7.41 10.71
N HIS A 81 -2.18 7.59 11.95
CA HIS A 81 -0.79 7.26 12.30
C HIS A 81 -0.46 5.76 12.18
N ILE A 82 -1.45 4.87 12.41
CA ILE A 82 -1.30 3.42 12.20
C ILE A 82 -1.22 3.12 10.71
N MET A 83 -2.08 3.75 9.89
CA MET A 83 -2.02 3.56 8.45
C MET A 83 -0.74 4.10 7.84
N THR A 84 -0.24 5.24 8.30
CA THR A 84 1.06 5.75 7.86
C THR A 84 2.16 4.73 8.13
N ARG A 85 2.15 4.07 9.29
CA ARG A 85 3.12 3.01 9.61
C ARG A 85 3.03 1.83 8.64
N ILE A 86 1.82 1.35 8.34
CA ILE A 86 1.58 0.23 7.42
C ILE A 86 1.97 0.60 5.98
N LEU A 87 1.67 1.81 5.53
CA LEU A 87 2.01 2.23 4.17
C LEU A 87 3.53 2.38 3.99
N LEU A 88 4.24 2.79 5.04
CA LEU A 88 5.68 2.98 5.02
C LEU A 88 6.48 1.72 5.38
N SER A 89 5.82 0.60 5.69
CA SER A 89 6.54 -0.65 5.97
C SER A 89 7.08 -1.26 4.68
N ASP A 90 8.26 -1.83 4.79
CA ASP A 90 8.89 -2.69 3.80
C ASP A 90 8.49 -4.12 4.17
N ASN A 91 7.41 -4.61 3.55
CA ASN A 91 6.75 -5.84 3.98
C ASN A 91 7.58 -7.07 3.67
N ASP A 92 8.21 -7.09 2.50
CA ASP A 92 8.96 -8.23 1.96
C ASP A 92 10.49 -8.09 2.12
N GLY A 93 10.95 -6.94 2.62
CA GLY A 93 12.35 -6.67 2.94
C GLY A 93 13.21 -6.31 1.74
N ASP A 94 12.62 -5.91 0.61
CA ASP A 94 13.34 -5.51 -0.60
C ASP A 94 13.80 -4.04 -0.59
N GLY A 95 13.40 -3.30 0.44
CA GLY A 95 13.74 -1.90 0.65
C GLY A 95 12.77 -0.90 0.01
N VAL A 96 11.66 -1.38 -0.56
CA VAL A 96 10.59 -0.55 -1.12
C VAL A 96 9.39 -0.52 -0.16
N PRO A 97 8.91 0.67 0.26
CA PRO A 97 7.73 0.75 1.10
C PRO A 97 6.47 0.25 0.38
N LEU A 98 5.55 -0.37 1.11
CA LEU A 98 4.31 -0.97 0.61
C LEU A 98 3.52 -0.04 -0.32
N TYR A 99 3.37 1.23 0.06
CA TYR A 99 2.63 2.18 -0.79
C TYR A 99 3.25 2.33 -2.18
N GLN A 100 4.58 2.28 -2.25
CA GLN A 100 5.33 2.45 -3.48
C GLN A 100 5.28 1.16 -4.32
N GLU A 101 5.30 0.00 -3.68
CA GLU A 101 5.11 -1.28 -4.37
C GLU A 101 3.74 -1.35 -5.05
N LEU A 102 2.68 -0.98 -4.33
CA LEU A 102 1.32 -0.94 -4.85
C LEU A 102 1.17 0.06 -6.01
N GLN A 103 1.91 1.17 -6.00
CA GLN A 103 1.96 2.13 -7.11
C GLN A 103 2.73 1.60 -8.33
N LEU A 104 3.86 0.94 -8.09
CA LEU A 104 4.70 0.37 -9.16
C LEU A 104 4.11 -0.92 -9.76
N GLY A 105 3.22 -1.58 -9.03
CA GLY A 105 2.71 -2.91 -9.37
C GLY A 105 3.73 -4.02 -9.16
N THR A 106 4.78 -3.78 -8.34
CA THR A 106 5.70 -4.82 -7.87
C THR A 106 5.05 -5.64 -6.76
N LYS A 107 5.58 -6.83 -6.45
CA LYS A 107 4.89 -7.76 -5.55
C LYS A 107 5.02 -7.30 -4.10
N ALA A 108 3.91 -6.88 -3.48
CA ALA A 108 3.87 -6.26 -2.16
C ALA A 108 4.17 -7.20 -0.95
N THR A 109 4.30 -8.49 -1.21
CA THR A 109 4.52 -9.53 -0.20
C THR A 109 5.59 -10.52 -0.63
N VAL A 110 6.32 -10.23 -1.72
CA VAL A 110 7.33 -11.13 -2.28
C VAL A 110 8.49 -10.32 -2.79
N PHE A 111 9.64 -10.54 -2.16
CA PHE A 111 10.90 -9.84 -2.46
C PHE A 111 11.12 -9.61 -3.96
N ASN A 112 11.19 -8.34 -4.37
CA ASN A 112 11.53 -7.97 -5.74
C ASN A 112 13.04 -7.72 -5.86
N THR A 113 13.65 -8.27 -6.91
CA THR A 113 15.05 -7.98 -7.20
C THR A 113 15.22 -6.51 -7.62
N PRO A 114 16.42 -5.92 -7.42
CA PRO A 114 16.68 -4.54 -7.88
C PRO A 114 16.36 -4.30 -9.37
N SER A 115 16.54 -5.32 -10.20
CA SER A 115 16.21 -5.27 -11.63
C SER A 115 14.71 -5.21 -11.89
N GLU A 116 13.90 -5.94 -11.12
CA GLU A 116 12.44 -5.92 -11.21
C GLU A 116 11.88 -4.56 -10.78
N ILE A 117 12.40 -4.02 -9.67
CA ILE A 117 12.06 -2.68 -9.18
C ILE A 117 12.40 -1.61 -10.23
N ALA A 118 13.62 -1.66 -10.80
CA ALA A 118 14.05 -0.72 -11.84
C ALA A 118 13.16 -0.80 -13.10
N ALA A 119 12.80 -2.01 -13.52
CA ALA A 119 11.92 -2.21 -14.67
C ALA A 119 10.50 -1.65 -14.43
N ALA A 120 9.95 -1.84 -13.22
CA ALA A 120 8.65 -1.29 -12.86
C ALA A 120 8.66 0.26 -12.86
N GLN A 121 9.70 0.87 -12.30
CA GLN A 121 9.87 2.33 -12.33
C GLN A 121 9.92 2.87 -13.76
N GLN A 122 10.67 2.22 -14.66
CA GLN A 122 10.75 2.62 -16.07
C GLN A 122 9.38 2.54 -16.78
N LYS A 123 8.58 1.50 -16.51
CA LYS A 123 7.22 1.39 -17.06
C LYS A 123 6.32 2.53 -16.58
N GLN A 124 6.41 2.91 -15.31
CA GLN A 124 5.66 4.03 -14.77
C GLN A 124 6.03 5.36 -15.47
N TYR A 125 7.33 5.60 -15.72
CA TYR A 125 7.80 6.78 -16.45
C TYR A 125 7.38 6.80 -17.92
N GLN A 126 7.25 5.65 -18.57
CA GLN A 126 6.74 5.57 -19.96
C GLN A 126 5.23 5.82 -20.07
N PHE A 127 4.47 5.58 -19.00
CA PHE A 127 3.01 5.78 -18.98
C PHE A 127 2.59 7.24 -18.78
N PHE A 128 3.49 8.10 -18.28
CA PHE A 128 3.37 9.53 -18.46
C PHE A 128 3.87 9.84 -19.87
N PRO A 129 2.99 10.06 -20.88
CA PRO A 129 3.48 10.55 -22.15
C PRO A 129 4.22 11.84 -21.83
N ILE A 130 5.52 11.85 -22.11
CA ILE A 130 6.27 13.08 -22.31
C ILE A 130 5.48 13.74 -23.44
N ARG A 131 4.57 14.67 -23.10
CA ARG A 131 4.18 15.70 -24.05
C ARG A 131 5.50 16.40 -24.33
N ASN A 132 6.14 15.99 -25.42
CA ASN A 132 7.20 16.72 -26.07
C ASN A 132 6.61 18.10 -26.38
N SER A 133 6.65 18.97 -25.38
CA SER A 133 6.30 20.37 -25.45
C SER A 133 7.63 21.10 -25.54
N ASP A 134 8.38 20.79 -26.57
CA ASP A 134 9.64 21.42 -26.99
C ASP A 134 9.91 20.85 -28.38
N MET A 135 10.28 21.57 -29.43
CA MET A 135 10.54 22.98 -29.67
C MET A 135 10.60 22.99 -31.20
N GLU A 136 9.69 23.66 -31.90
CA GLU A 136 10.03 24.16 -33.24
C GLU A 136 10.11 25.67 -33.13
N LEU A 137 11.35 26.16 -33.25
CA LEU A 137 11.75 27.55 -33.40
C LEU A 137 11.27 28.11 -34.74
#